data_AF-A0A221SY78-F1
#
_entry.id   AF-A0A221SY78-F1
#
_cell.length_a   1.000
_cell.length_b   1.000
_cell.length_c   1.000
_cell.angle_alpha   90.00
_cell.angle_beta   90.00
_cell.angle_gamma   90.00
#
_symmetry.space_group_name_H-M   'P 1'
#
loop_
_entity.id
_entity.type
_entity.pdbx_description
1 polymer ?
#
loop_
_entity_poly.entity_id
_entity_poly.type
_entity_poly.pdbx_seq_one_letter_code
_entity_poly.pdbx_strand_id
1 'polypeptide(L)'
;MHYHAPALTAPPPTPTPEAAPAAAGLMDALGPVLPDLSVGALLGFATGLALKWIGRVVLVVVGVLFIAIQVMAYFELVSVNWLKLQALTEPWLRQGGEQGAQWLGRVLTANLPFAGAFTAGLLIGLRARV
;
A
#
# COMPACT_ATOMS: atom_id res chain seq x y z
N MET A 1 -70.21 18.12 -40.85
CA MET A 1 -69.03 18.95 -40.50
C MET A 1 -68.38 18.32 -39.28
N HIS A 2 -67.39 17.46 -39.49
CA HIS A 2 -66.72 16.72 -38.42
C HIS A 2 -65.52 17.53 -37.93
N TYR A 3 -65.58 17.97 -36.66
CA TYR A 3 -64.51 18.68 -35.99
C TYR A 3 -63.51 17.65 -35.44
N HIS A 4 -62.34 17.52 -36.07
CA HIS A 4 -61.21 16.75 -35.52
C HIS A 4 -60.51 17.60 -34.46
N ALA A 5 -60.65 17.22 -33.19
CA ALA A 5 -59.84 17.77 -32.11
C ALA A 5 -58.38 17.28 -32.26
N PRO A 6 -57.36 18.15 -32.19
CA PRO A 6 -55.97 17.70 -32.12
C PRO A 6 -55.71 17.06 -30.76
N ALA A 7 -55.31 15.79 -30.76
CA ALA A 7 -54.87 15.10 -29.57
C ALA A 7 -53.67 15.85 -28.96
N LEU A 8 -53.84 16.35 -27.74
CA LEU A 8 -52.76 16.91 -26.93
C LEU A 8 -51.77 15.78 -26.63
N THR A 9 -50.66 15.75 -27.37
CA THR A 9 -49.52 14.88 -27.10
C THR A 9 -48.98 15.19 -25.71
N ALA A 10 -49.13 14.26 -24.76
CA ALA A 10 -48.52 14.39 -23.45
C ALA A 10 -46.99 14.51 -23.60
N PRO A 11 -46.31 15.37 -22.84
CA PRO A 11 -44.85 15.38 -22.81
C PRO A 11 -44.32 14.02 -22.33
N PRO A 12 -43.21 13.52 -22.88
CA PRO A 12 -42.62 12.25 -22.44
C PRO A 12 -42.29 12.31 -20.94
N PRO A 13 -42.39 11.18 -20.21
CA PRO A 13 -41.99 11.16 -18.80
C PRO A 13 -40.51 11.52 -18.71
N THR A 14 -40.21 12.57 -17.93
CA THR A 14 -38.86 12.95 -17.56
C THR A 14 -38.16 11.72 -16.95
N PRO A 15 -37.03 11.24 -17.50
CA PRO A 15 -36.25 10.23 -16.80
C PRO A 15 -35.74 10.84 -15.50
N THR A 16 -36.26 10.33 -14.38
CA THR A 16 -35.81 10.61 -13.03
C THR A 16 -34.35 10.14 -12.89
N PRO A 17 -33.49 10.83 -12.11
CA PRO A 17 -32.04 10.81 -12.27
C PRO A 17 -31.45 9.40 -12.21
N GLU A 18 -30.68 9.10 -13.24
CA GLU A 18 -29.82 7.93 -13.42
C GLU A 18 -28.71 7.91 -12.34
N ALA A 19 -29.07 7.61 -11.10
CA ALA A 19 -28.14 7.49 -9.98
C ALA A 19 -27.46 6.09 -9.90
N ALA A 20 -27.70 5.21 -10.87
CA ALA A 20 -27.27 3.81 -10.84
C ALA A 20 -26.27 3.29 -11.93
N PRO A 21 -25.62 4.09 -12.81
CA PRO A 21 -24.71 3.52 -13.81
C PRO A 21 -23.28 3.32 -13.28
N ALA A 22 -22.87 4.08 -12.26
CA ALA A 22 -21.50 4.02 -11.71
C ALA A 22 -21.24 2.76 -10.86
N ALA A 23 -22.24 2.33 -10.09
CA ALA A 23 -22.12 1.14 -9.24
C ALA A 23 -22.09 -0.15 -10.08
N ALA A 24 -22.92 -0.24 -11.13
CA ALA A 24 -22.93 -1.39 -12.03
C ALA A 24 -21.59 -1.55 -12.77
N GLY A 25 -21.06 -0.46 -13.34
CA GLY A 25 -19.78 -0.49 -14.05
C GLY A 25 -18.57 -0.82 -13.17
N LEU A 26 -18.59 -0.44 -11.89
CA LEU A 26 -17.53 -0.78 -10.95
C LEU A 26 -17.57 -2.26 -10.55
N MET A 27 -18.75 -2.87 -10.43
CA MET A 27 -18.85 -4.31 -10.14
C MET A 27 -18.48 -5.18 -11.35
N ASP A 28 -18.82 -4.74 -12.58
CA ASP A 28 -18.35 -5.39 -13.81
C ASP A 28 -16.83 -5.24 -14.02
N ALA A 29 -16.26 -4.09 -13.63
CA ALA A 29 -14.81 -3.86 -13.68
C ALA A 29 -14.05 -4.59 -12.56
N LEU A 30 -14.64 -4.76 -11.38
CA LEU A 30 -14.04 -5.45 -10.22
C LEU A 30 -14.23 -6.95 -10.27
N GLY A 31 -15.30 -7.47 -10.89
CA GLY A 31 -15.59 -8.90 -10.97
C GLY A 31 -14.40 -9.78 -11.36
N PRO A 32 -13.60 -9.41 -12.39
CA PRO A 32 -12.42 -10.17 -12.79
C PRO A 32 -11.23 -10.04 -11.84
N VAL A 33 -11.13 -8.91 -11.13
CA VAL A 33 -9.95 -8.53 -10.31
C VAL A 33 -10.15 -8.82 -8.82
N LEU A 34 -11.38 -9.14 -8.42
CA LEU A 34 -11.77 -9.47 -7.05
C LEU A 34 -10.93 -10.62 -6.44
N PRO A 35 -10.60 -11.70 -7.18
CA PRO A 35 -9.71 -12.74 -6.69
C PRO A 35 -8.31 -12.18 -6.36
N ASP A 36 -7.70 -11.42 -7.28
CA ASP A 36 -6.37 -10.84 -7.10
C ASP A 36 -6.33 -9.80 -5.97
N LEU A 37 -7.41 -9.02 -5.82
CA LEU A 37 -7.58 -8.09 -4.70
C LEU A 37 -7.63 -8.83 -3.36
N SER A 38 -8.39 -9.92 -3.27
CA SER A 38 -8.51 -10.69 -2.03
C SER A 38 -7.20 -11.38 -1.63
N VAL A 39 -6.49 -11.98 -2.59
CA VAL A 39 -5.19 -12.62 -2.36
C VAL A 39 -4.14 -11.58 -2.00
N GLY A 40 -4.10 -10.45 -2.74
CA GLY A 40 -3.22 -9.33 -2.43
C GLY A 40 -3.44 -8.80 -1.02
N ALA A 41 -4.69 -8.55 -0.63
CA ALA A 41 -5.02 -8.06 0.71
C ALA A 41 -4.64 -9.06 1.82
N LEU A 42 -4.88 -10.36 1.63
CA LEU A 42 -4.52 -11.39 2.61
C LEU A 42 -3.00 -11.53 2.76
N LEU A 43 -2.27 -11.56 1.64
CA LEU A 43 -0.80 -11.61 1.65
C LEU A 43 -0.21 -10.35 2.25
N GLY A 44 -0.76 -9.18 1.91
CA GLY A 44 -0.39 -7.90 2.49
C GLY A 44 -0.57 -7.93 4.01
N PHE A 45 -1.75 -8.36 4.47
CA PHE A 45 -2.07 -8.48 5.89
C PHE A 45 -1.11 -9.43 6.63
N ALA A 46 -0.89 -10.63 6.08
CA ALA A 46 0.06 -11.60 6.65
C ALA A 46 1.49 -11.03 6.71
N THR A 47 1.92 -10.33 5.66
CA THR A 47 3.22 -9.67 5.59
C THR A 47 3.34 -8.57 6.65
N GLY A 48 2.30 -7.74 6.81
CA GLY A 48 2.26 -6.68 7.82
C GLY A 48 2.36 -7.22 9.25
N LEU A 49 1.68 -8.34 9.53
CA LEU A 49 1.83 -9.05 10.80
C LEU A 49 3.25 -9.57 11.00
N ALA A 50 3.82 -10.28 10.03
CA ALA A 50 5.19 -10.81 10.11
C ALA A 50 6.23 -9.69 10.32
N LEU A 51 6.08 -8.57 9.62
CA LEU A 51 6.96 -7.41 9.73
C LEU A 51 6.98 -6.84 11.15
N LYS A 52 5.88 -6.88 11.89
CA LYS A 52 5.80 -6.43 13.27
C LYS A 52 6.68 -7.26 14.21
N TRP A 53 6.68 -8.59 14.02
CA TRP A 53 7.51 -9.50 14.81
C TRP A 53 8.99 -9.27 14.52
N ILE A 54 9.36 -9.23 13.25
CA ILE A 54 10.73 -8.96 12.80
C ILE A 54 11.18 -7.57 13.27
N GLY A 55 10.33 -6.55 13.11
CA GLY A 55 10.62 -5.18 13.51
C GLY A 55 10.92 -5.06 15.00
N ARG A 56 10.19 -5.77 15.86
CA ARG A 56 10.50 -5.80 17.31
C ARG A 56 11.87 -6.40 17.59
N VAL A 57 12.20 -7.53 16.97
CA VAL A 57 13.51 -8.18 17.14
C VAL A 57 14.63 -7.26 16.66
N VAL A 58 14.48 -6.68 15.47
CA VAL A 58 15.46 -5.74 14.89
C VAL A 58 15.65 -4.54 15.80
N LEU A 59 14.57 -3.93 16.32
CA LEU A 59 14.66 -2.79 17.24
C LEU A 59 15.41 -3.16 18.53
N VAL A 60 15.13 -4.33 19.11
CA VAL A 60 15.85 -4.81 20.30
C VAL A 60 17.33 -5.02 19.99
N VAL A 61 17.65 -5.71 18.89
CA VAL A 61 19.04 -5.98 18.49
C VAL A 61 19.80 -4.68 18.23
N VAL A 62 19.23 -3.75 17.48
CA VAL A 62 19.84 -2.45 17.20
C VAL A 62 20.03 -1.63 18.47
N GLY A 63 19.02 -1.61 19.36
CA GLY A 63 19.12 -0.91 20.64
C GLY A 63 20.21 -1.47 21.56
N VAL A 64 20.28 -2.81 21.68
CA VAL A 64 21.32 -3.48 22.47
C VAL A 64 22.70 -3.24 21.86
N LEU A 65 22.83 -3.34 20.54
CA LEU A 65 24.10 -3.06 19.85
C LEU A 65 24.55 -1.63 20.08
N PHE A 66 23.62 -0.67 20.00
CA PHE A 66 23.91 0.73 20.30
C PHE A 66 24.41 0.91 21.73
N ILE A 67 23.72 0.35 22.72
CA ILE A 67 24.16 0.41 24.13
C ILE A 67 25.56 -0.19 24.30
N ALA A 68 25.83 -1.34 23.67
CA ALA A 68 27.14 -1.98 23.73
C ALA A 68 28.24 -1.08 23.15
N ILE A 69 27.99 -0.42 22.01
CA ILE A 69 28.92 0.55 21.40
C ILE A 69 29.15 1.73 22.34
N GLN A 70 28.09 2.27 22.95
CA GLN A 70 28.21 3.39 23.90
C GLN A 70 29.05 3.03 25.12
N VAL A 71 28.88 1.83 25.68
CA VAL A 71 29.70 1.33 26.80
C VAL A 71 31.15 1.16 26.38
N MET A 72 31.40 0.58 25.20
CA MET A 72 32.75 0.40 24.67
C MET A 72 33.47 1.74 24.42
N ALA A 73 32.73 2.75 23.94
CA ALA A 73 33.23 4.10 23.76
C ALA A 73 33.51 4.79 25.10
N TYR A 74 32.69 4.56 26.13
CA TYR A 74 32.90 5.11 27.48
C TYR A 74 34.22 4.62 28.11
N PHE A 75 34.60 3.37 27.89
CA PHE A 75 35.89 2.83 28.34
C PHE A 75 37.08 3.23 27.43
N GLU A 76 36.85 4.10 26.45
CA GLU A 76 37.81 4.48 25.39
C GLU A 76 38.40 3.29 24.60
N LEU A 77 37.72 2.14 24.62
CA LEU A 77 38.15 0.93 23.90
C LEU A 77 37.90 1.03 22.39
N VAL A 78 36.97 1.89 21.95
CA VAL A 78 36.62 2.09 20.54
C VAL A 78 36.51 3.59 20.23
N SER A 79 37.23 4.02 19.18
CA SER A 79 37.08 5.35 18.57
C SER A 79 36.19 5.25 17.33
N VAL A 80 35.03 5.91 17.35
CA VAL A 80 34.06 5.88 16.24
C VAL A 80 34.48 6.84 15.13
N ASN A 81 34.99 6.29 14.03
CA ASN A 81 35.29 7.08 12.83
C ASN A 81 34.02 7.23 11.98
N TRP A 82 33.32 8.35 12.19
CA TRP A 82 32.10 8.70 11.48
C TRP A 82 32.27 8.77 9.95
N LEU A 83 33.42 9.22 9.46
CA LEU A 83 33.68 9.33 8.03
C LEU A 83 33.79 7.94 7.37
N LYS A 84 34.47 7.01 8.03
CA LYS A 84 34.58 5.62 7.56
C LYS A 84 33.24 4.90 7.65
N LEU A 85 32.47 5.15 8.71
CA LEU A 85 31.13 4.59 8.87
C LEU A 85 30.21 5.06 7.72
N GLN A 86 30.20 6.36 7.44
CA GLN A 86 29.39 6.92 6.36
C GLN A 86 29.78 6.32 5.00
N ALA A 87 31.08 6.24 4.68
CA ALA A 87 31.55 5.66 3.42
C ALA A 87 31.13 4.19 3.25
N LEU A 88 31.00 3.44 4.35
CA LEU A 88 30.53 2.05 4.33
C LEU A 88 29.02 1.95 4.22
N THR A 89 28.25 2.85 4.84
CA THR A 89 26.77 2.80 4.81
C THR A 89 26.17 3.45 3.56
N GLU A 90 26.82 4.45 2.98
CA GLU A 90 26.38 5.17 1.77
C GLU A 90 25.99 4.25 0.60
N PRO A 91 26.82 3.28 0.16
CA PRO A 91 26.46 2.40 -0.95
C PRO A 91 25.27 1.50 -0.63
N TRP A 92 25.18 1.00 0.61
CA TRP A 92 24.06 0.18 1.06
C TRP A 92 22.75 0.97 1.08
N LEU A 93 22.80 2.23 1.53
CA LEU A 93 21.64 3.10 1.58
C LEU A 93 21.15 3.46 0.17
N ARG A 94 22.06 3.82 -0.74
CA ARG A 94 21.73 4.12 -2.15
C ARG A 94 21.17 2.89 -2.86
N GLN A 95 21.86 1.76 -2.76
CA GLN A 95 21.47 0.52 -3.41
C GLN A 95 20.09 0.04 -2.91
N GLY A 96 19.87 0.06 -1.59
CA GLY A 96 18.58 -0.30 -1.01
C GLY A 96 17.44 0.63 -1.47
N GLY A 97 17.71 1.94 -1.52
CA GLY A 97 16.75 2.93 -1.99
C GLY A 97 16.38 2.77 -3.47
N GLU A 98 17.38 2.61 -4.34
CA GLU A 98 17.19 2.42 -5.79
C GLU A 98 16.45 1.12 -6.10
N GLN A 99 16.84 0.01 -5.48
CA GLN A 99 16.18 -1.29 -5.67
C GLN A 99 14.74 -1.27 -5.17
N GLY A 100 14.51 -0.67 -4.00
CA GLY A 100 13.17 -0.51 -3.44
C GLY A 100 12.27 0.32 -4.34
N ALA A 101 12.76 1.47 -4.82
CA ALA A 101 12.03 2.34 -5.73
C ALA A 101 11.70 1.66 -7.07
N GLN A 102 12.65 0.91 -7.64
CA GLN A 102 12.45 0.16 -8.88
C GLN A 102 11.43 -0.98 -8.70
N TRP A 103 11.50 -1.72 -7.60
CA TRP A 103 10.53 -2.77 -7.28
C TRP A 103 9.12 -2.17 -7.10
N LEU A 104 9.02 -1.08 -6.34
CA LEU A 104 7.75 -0.40 -6.09
C LEU A 104 7.15 0.12 -7.39
N GLY A 105 7.94 0.79 -8.22
CA GLY A 105 7.52 1.27 -9.54
C GLY A 105 7.01 0.15 -10.44
N ARG A 106 7.69 -1.01 -10.46
CA ARG A 106 7.25 -2.19 -11.22
C ARG A 106 5.94 -2.77 -10.71
N VAL A 107 5.77 -2.87 -9.40
CA VAL A 107 4.55 -3.42 -8.78
C VAL A 107 3.35 -2.50 -9.02
N LEU A 108 3.53 -1.18 -8.87
CA LEU A 108 2.49 -0.18 -9.13
C LEU A 108 2.07 -0.13 -10.60
N THR A 109 3.03 -0.25 -11.53
CA THR A 109 2.73 -0.16 -12.98
C THR A 109 2.21 -1.46 -13.57
N ALA A 110 2.65 -2.63 -13.07
CA ALA A 110 2.27 -3.93 -13.64
C ALA A 110 0.90 -4.44 -13.14
N ASN A 111 0.52 -4.18 -11.89
CA ASN A 111 -0.73 -4.67 -11.30
C ASN A 111 -1.26 -3.72 -10.22
N LEU A 112 -1.70 -2.52 -10.64
CA LEU A 112 -2.36 -1.52 -9.78
C LEU A 112 -3.41 -2.08 -8.81
N PRO A 113 -4.37 -2.94 -9.23
CA PRO A 113 -5.38 -3.47 -8.32
C PRO A 113 -4.76 -4.35 -7.23
N PHE A 114 -3.91 -5.32 -7.59
CA PHE A 114 -3.19 -6.15 -6.62
C PHE A 114 -2.30 -5.32 -5.68
N ALA A 115 -1.52 -4.38 -6.22
CA ALA A 115 -0.62 -3.52 -5.46
C ALA A 115 -1.39 -2.65 -4.44
N GLY A 116 -2.54 -2.12 -4.85
CA GLY A 116 -3.43 -1.36 -3.98
C GLY A 116 -3.98 -2.21 -2.84
N ALA A 117 -4.53 -3.39 -3.15
CA ALA A 117 -5.05 -4.30 -2.13
C ALA A 117 -3.97 -4.83 -1.20
N PHE A 118 -2.80 -5.19 -1.72
CA PHE A 118 -1.65 -5.61 -0.92
C PHE A 118 -1.20 -4.51 0.04
N THR A 119 -1.04 -3.28 -0.44
CA THR A 119 -0.62 -2.15 0.40
C THR A 119 -1.67 -1.86 1.48
N ALA A 120 -2.96 -1.87 1.13
CA ALA A 120 -4.05 -1.71 2.10
C ALA A 120 -4.04 -2.83 3.15
N GLY A 121 -3.93 -4.09 2.72
CA GLY A 121 -3.80 -5.26 3.59
C GLY A 121 -2.59 -5.15 4.51
N LEU A 122 -1.43 -4.74 3.98
CA LEU A 122 -0.19 -4.55 4.74
C LEU A 122 -0.31 -3.47 5.80
N LEU A 123 -0.88 -2.32 5.49
CA LEU A 123 -1.12 -1.25 6.46
C LEU A 123 -2.07 -1.69 7.57
N ILE A 124 -3.14 -2.42 7.20
CA ILE A 124 -4.07 -3.00 8.17
C ILE A 124 -3.37 -4.04 9.04
N GLY A 125 -2.57 -4.94 8.47
CA GLY A 125 -1.82 -5.96 9.20
C GLY A 125 -0.76 -5.38 10.13
N LEU A 126 -0.10 -4.30 9.72
CA LEU A 126 0.86 -3.58 10.57
C LEU A 126 0.15 -2.85 11.72
N ARG A 127 -1.02 -2.27 11.47
CA ARG A 127 -1.85 -1.59 12.48
C ARG A 127 -2.59 -2.58 13.40
N ALA A 128 -2.79 -3.82 12.95
CA ALA A 128 -3.48 -4.83 13.73
C ALA A 128 -2.78 -4.99 15.09
N ARG A 129 -3.50 -4.64 16.15
CA ARG A 129 -3.08 -4.88 17.53
C ARG A 129 -3.34 -6.35 17.85
N VAL A 130 -2.57 -7.22 17.23
CA VAL A 130 -2.29 -8.58 17.72
C VAL A 130 -0.95 -8.56 18.44
#